data_AF-A0A3N0A613-F1
#
_entry.id   AF-A0A3N0A613-F1
#
_cell.length_a   1.000
_cell.length_b   1.000
_cell.length_c   1.000
_cell.angle_alpha   90.00
_cell.angle_beta   90.00
_cell.angle_gamma   90.00
#
_symmetry.space_group_name_H-M   'P 1'
#
loop_
_entity.id
_entity.type
_entity.pdbx_description
1 polymer ?
#
loop_
_entity_poly.entity_id
_entity_poly.type
_entity_poly.pdbx_seq_one_letter_code
_entity_poly.pdbx_strand_id
1 'polypeptide(L)' 'MMETTKLTPANISKSLRTTIPIQIIRQMKLETGDRIEWDLDKVGNMWIATIRKMV' A
#
# COMPACT_ATOMS: atom_id res chain seq x y z
N MET A 1 -7.20 10.09 -6.12
CA MET A 1 -6.51 9.57 -7.33
C MET A 1 -6.22 8.11 -7.06
N MET A 2 -6.58 7.21 -7.97
CA MET A 2 -6.37 5.77 -7.78
C MET A 2 -4.99 5.38 -8.32
N GLU A 3 -4.16 4.78 -7.47
CA GLU A 3 -2.84 4.28 -7.85
C GLU A 3 -2.74 2.78 -7.51
N THR A 4 -2.16 1.98 -8.41
CA THR A 4 -1.94 0.56 -8.16
C THR A 4 -0.45 0.29 -8.01
N THR A 5 -0.09 -0.44 -6.95
CA THR A 5 1.29 -0.86 -6.70
C THR A 5 1.38 -2.38 -6.56
N LYS A 6 2.52 -2.96 -6.95
CA LYS A 6 2.82 -4.37 -6.69
C LYS A 6 3.60 -4.49 -5.39
N LEU A 7 3.11 -5.30 -4.46
CA LEU A 7 3.82 -5.54 -3.20
C LEU A 7 5.11 -6.33 -3.46
N THR A 8 6.23 -5.77 -3.03
CA THR A 8 7.55 -6.41 -3.12
C THR A 8 8.31 -6.21 -1.82
N PRO A 9 9.23 -7.12 -1.47
CA PRO A 9 10.13 -6.92 -0.33
C PRO A 9 10.90 -5.59 -0.48
N ALA A 10 11.09 -4.91 0.65
CA ALA A 10 11.92 -3.70 0.69
C ALA A 10 13.36 -4.06 0.26
N ASN A 11 13.90 -3.31 -0.69
CA ASN A 11 15.27 -3.46 -1.18
C ASN A 11 15.94 -2.08 -1.31
N ILE A 12 17.26 -2.06 -1.45
CA ILE A 12 18.06 -0.83 -1.61
C ILE A 12 17.96 -0.35 -3.07
N SER A 13 16.78 0.06 -3.53
CA SER A 13 16.59 0.64 -4.87
C SER A 13 16.25 2.13 -4.80
N LYS A 14 16.58 2.88 -5.87
CA LYS A 14 16.33 4.33 -5.98
C LYS A 14 14.86 4.70 -6.27
N SER A 15 13.95 3.74 -6.25
CA SER A 15 12.51 4.01 -6.43
C SER A 15 11.92 4.55 -5.14
N LEU A 16 11.07 5.57 -5.23
CA LEU A 16 10.22 5.99 -4.12
C LEU A 16 9.27 4.83 -3.78
N ARG A 17 9.34 4.31 -2.54
CA ARG A 17 8.50 3.20 -2.07
C ARG A 17 7.81 3.61 -0.79
N THR A 18 6.55 3.21 -0.65
CA THR A 18 5.80 3.34 0.59
C THR A 18 5.90 2.03 1.36
N THR A 19 6.48 2.05 2.56
CA THR A 19 6.53 0.88 3.43
C THR A 19 5.17 0.68 4.11
N ILE A 20 4.62 -0.52 3.99
CA ILE A 20 3.39 -0.91 4.70
C ILE A 20 3.77 -1.55 6.04
N PRO A 21 3.26 -1.05 7.18
CA PRO A 21 3.45 -1.67 8.49
C PRO A 21 3.06 -3.16 8.51
N ILE A 22 3.84 -3.98 9.22
CA ILE A 22 3.64 -5.44 9.29
C ILE A 22 2.25 -5.85 9.83
N GLN A 23 1.64 -5.02 10.69
CA GLN A 23 0.30 -5.29 11.21
C GLN A 23 -0.76 -5.28 10.09
N ILE A 24 -0.66 -4.34 9.15
CA ILE A 24 -1.57 -4.25 7.99
C ILE A 24 -1.37 -5.45 7.08
N ILE A 25 -0.12 -5.82 6.79
CA ILE A 25 0.21 -7.01 5.97
C ILE A 25 -0.46 -8.25 6.55
N ARG A 26 -0.37 -8.46 7.86
CA ARG A 26 -0.96 -9.63 8.54
C ARG A 26 -2.48 -9.61 8.54
N GLN A 27 -3.11 -8.48 8.86
CA GLN A 27 -4.56 -8.36 8.92
C GLN A 27 -5.21 -8.54 7.54
N MET A 28 -4.58 -7.98 6.50
CA MET A 28 -5.08 -8.05 5.13
C MET A 28 -4.61 -9.29 4.36
N LYS A 29 -3.79 -10.16 4.98
CA LYS A 29 -3.19 -11.35 4.35
C LYS A 29 -2.54 -10.99 3.00
N LEU A 30 -1.72 -9.94 3.01
CA LEU A 30 -0.98 -9.49 1.84
C LEU A 30 0.26 -10.36 1.65
N GLU A 31 0.50 -10.74 0.40
CA GLU A 31 1.61 -11.58 -0.01
C GLU A 31 2.46 -10.88 -1.07
N THR A 32 3.72 -11.29 -1.19
CA THR A 32 4.60 -10.74 -2.22
C THR A 32 4.00 -11.02 -3.60
N GLY A 33 3.86 -9.97 -4.39
CA GLY A 33 3.27 -10.05 -5.73
C GLY A 33 1.83 -9.57 -5.81
N ASP A 34 1.13 -9.42 -4.68
CA ASP A 34 -0.21 -8.86 -4.63
C ASP A 34 -0.26 -7.47 -5.27
N ARG A 35 -1.38 -7.19 -5.95
CA ARG A 35 -1.71 -5.84 -6.42
C ARG A 35 -2.54 -5.13 -5.38
N ILE A 36 -2.11 -3.93 -5.05
CA ILE A 36 -2.74 -3.08 -4.05
C ILE A 36 -3.21 -1.82 -4.75
N GLU A 37 -4.52 -1.56 -4.68
CA GLU A 37 -5.11 -0.29 -5.05
C GLU A 37 -5.08 0.65 -3.85
N TRP A 38 -4.59 1.86 -4.10
CA TRP A 38 -4.54 2.96 -3.15
C TRP A 38 -5.56 4.01 -3.54
N ASP A 39 -6.33 4.44 -2.55
CA ASP A 39 -7.13 5.65 -2.65
C ASP A 39 -6.72 6.61 -1.54
N LEU A 40 -6.25 7.78 -1.94
CA LEU A 40 -5.82 8.84 -1.03
C LEU A 40 -6.92 9.91 -0.97
N ASP A 41 -7.45 10.09 0.23
CA ASP A 41 -8.44 11.12 0.53
C ASP A 41 -7.93 12.05 1.64
N LYS A 42 -8.48 13.26 1.71
CA LYS A 42 -8.14 14.25 2.73
C LYS A 42 -9.40 14.65 3.50
N VAL A 43 -9.45 14.22 4.75
CA VAL A 43 -10.55 14.57 5.67
C VAL A 43 -10.00 15.54 6.70
N GLY A 44 -10.36 16.83 6.55
CA GLY A 44 -9.81 17.92 7.34
C GLY A 44 -8.30 18.09 7.12
N ASN A 45 -7.52 17.91 8.18
CA ASN A 45 -6.06 17.99 8.14
C ASN A 45 -5.36 16.62 8.12
N MET A 46 -6.11 15.54 7.95
CA MET A 46 -5.58 14.18 7.90
C MET A 46 -5.68 13.61 6.48
N TRP A 47 -4.60 12.98 6.04
CA TRP A 47 -4.61 12.13 4.86
C TRP A 47 -5.04 10.72 5.26
N ILE A 48 -6.00 10.16 4.54
CA ILE A 48 -6.49 8.80 4.71
C ILE A 48 -6.06 8.01 3.48
N ALA A 49 -5.29 6.95 3.70
CA ALA A 49 -4.93 5.99 2.66
C ALA A 49 -5.78 4.73 2.82
N THR A 50 -6.66 4.49 1.85
CA THR A 50 -7.45 3.25 1.78
C THR A 50 -6.70 2.25 0.91
N ILE A 51 -6.52 1.05 1.44
CA ILE A 51 -5.82 -0.05 0.79
C ILE A 51 -6.85 -1.11 0.41
N ARG A 52 -6.87 -1.53 -0.86
CA ARG A 52 -7.69 -2.66 -1.32
C ARG A 52 -6.81 -3.70 -1.98
N LYS A 53 -6.88 -4.95 -1.52
CA LYS A 53 -6.25 -6.08 -2.20
C LYS A 53 -7.08 -6.41 -3.44
N MET A 54 -6.44 -6.36 -4.61
CA MET A 54 -7.03 -6.87 -5.84
C MET A 54 -6.76 -8.37 -5.94
N VAL A 55 -7.80 -9.14 -6.25
CA VAL A 55 -7.70 -10.60 -6.49
C VAL A 55 -7.01 -10.87 -7.82
#